data_AF-A0A7X8MN01-F1
#
_entry.id   AF-A0A7X8MN01-F1
#
_cell.length_a   1.000
_cell.length_b   1.000
_cell.length_c   1.000
_cell.angle_alpha   90.00
_cell.angle_beta   90.00
_cell.angle_gamma   90.00
#
_symmetry.space_group_name_H-M   'P 1'
#
loop_
_entity.id
_entity.type
_entity.pdbx_description
1 polymer ?
#
loop_
_entity_poly.entity_id
_entity_poly.type
_entity_poly.pdbx_seq_one_letter_code
_entity_poly.pdbx_strand_id
1 'polypeptide(L)'
;MTILDAVEYDQDALIKALDKIDDQEIEVVHINGQRYLGCGWKNSKTLILRGTAGNNLGAFAEGPHIVLYGNGQEGVGNTMSEGQIVIHGRVGDIAGYGMRGGGLYIKENAGYRLGIHMKAYLDKQPVIVVGGRAGAFAGEYMAGGTMIILGITEDSQPLVGPWCGTGMYDGAIYLRGKVPEHHLAANTERQVLQGDGQLAPILAYLQQYADYFNYDLEEILREPFTRLTPADKRLYGHMYTGFVG
;
A
#
# COMPACT_ATOMS: atom_id res chain seq x y z
N MET A 1 11.99 16.11 19.56
CA MET A 1 11.60 16.16 18.15
C MET A 1 12.64 16.98 17.44
N THR A 2 13.34 16.39 16.49
CA THR A 2 14.39 17.04 15.70
C THR A 2 13.83 17.44 14.36
N ILE A 3 14.12 18.66 13.90
CA ILE A 3 13.67 19.16 12.59
C ILE A 3 14.90 19.37 11.72
N LEU A 4 14.91 18.77 10.53
CA LEU A 4 15.92 18.97 9.49
C LEU A 4 15.29 19.70 8.30
N ASP A 5 16.05 20.57 7.65
CA ASP A 5 15.69 21.12 6.35
C ASP A 5 16.47 20.40 5.26
N ALA A 6 15.77 19.74 4.32
CA ALA A 6 16.40 18.96 3.27
C ALA A 6 17.26 19.80 2.31
N VAL A 7 17.10 21.12 2.27
CA VAL A 7 17.92 22.01 1.44
C VAL A 7 19.37 22.12 1.92
N GLU A 8 19.62 21.82 3.20
CA GLU A 8 20.95 21.88 3.83
C GLU A 8 21.79 20.61 3.61
N TYR A 9 21.22 19.60 2.95
CA TYR A 9 21.84 18.30 2.77
C TYR A 9 21.78 17.86 1.31
N ASP A 10 22.85 17.23 0.85
CA ASP A 10 22.71 16.29 -0.26
C ASP A 10 21.98 15.01 0.19
N GLN A 11 21.64 14.15 -0.76
CA GLN A 11 20.86 12.94 -0.48
C GLN A 11 21.55 12.00 0.52
N ASP A 12 22.85 11.77 0.40
CA ASP A 12 23.59 10.83 1.25
C ASP A 12 23.80 11.39 2.66
N ALA A 13 24.12 12.69 2.75
CA ALA A 13 24.26 13.40 4.00
C ALA A 13 22.95 13.40 4.81
N LEU A 14 21.80 13.59 4.14
CA LEU A 14 20.49 13.58 4.80
C LEU A 14 20.18 12.20 5.40
N ILE A 15 20.35 11.12 4.65
CA ILE A 15 20.11 9.75 5.14
C ILE A 15 21.00 9.44 6.34
N LYS A 16 22.29 9.78 6.25
CA LYS A 16 23.23 9.59 7.38
C LYS A 16 22.90 10.44 8.60
N ALA A 17 22.34 11.64 8.41
CA ALA A 17 21.90 12.48 9.51
C ALA A 17 20.69 11.84 10.22
N LEU A 18 19.71 11.37 9.45
CA LEU A 18 18.51 10.71 9.96
C LEU A 18 18.84 9.48 10.82
N ASP A 19 19.82 8.67 10.43
CA ASP A 19 20.23 7.47 11.19
C ASP A 19 20.91 7.79 12.54
N LYS A 20 21.45 9.00 12.69
CA LYS A 20 22.19 9.43 13.90
C LYS A 20 21.34 10.17 14.91
N ILE A 21 20.11 10.56 14.56
CA ILE A 21 19.23 11.30 15.46
C ILE A 21 18.59 10.31 16.44
N ASP A 22 18.71 10.54 17.75
CA ASP A 22 18.15 9.66 18.78
C ASP A 22 16.67 9.92 19.08
N ASP A 23 16.15 11.08 18.67
CA ASP A 23 14.75 11.46 18.89
C ASP A 23 13.79 10.41 18.29
N GLN A 24 12.71 10.15 19.02
CA GLN A 24 11.64 9.26 18.55
C GLN A 24 10.83 9.85 17.40
N GLU A 25 10.82 11.17 17.27
CA GLU A 25 10.11 11.87 16.21
C GLU A 25 11.08 12.83 15.50
N ILE A 26 11.13 12.70 14.17
CA ILE A 26 12.01 13.47 13.30
C ILE A 26 11.15 14.06 12.20
N GLU A 27 11.26 15.36 11.98
CA GLU A 27 10.62 16.06 10.88
C GLU A 27 11.65 16.50 9.84
N VAL A 28 11.37 16.28 8.56
CA VAL A 28 12.17 16.80 7.45
C VAL A 28 11.30 17.65 6.55
N VAL A 29 11.64 18.92 6.46
CA VAL A 29 10.94 19.90 5.62
C VAL A 29 11.63 20.07 4.27
N HIS A 30 10.89 20.61 3.30
CA HIS A 30 11.35 20.95 1.95
C HIS A 30 11.97 19.77 1.17
N ILE A 31 11.51 18.54 1.40
CA ILE A 31 11.93 17.41 0.58
C ILE A 31 11.39 17.57 -0.85
N ASN A 32 12.25 17.30 -1.83
CA ASN A 32 11.95 17.48 -3.25
C ASN A 32 12.68 16.42 -4.10
N GLY A 33 12.36 15.15 -3.86
CA GLY A 33 12.87 14.02 -4.63
C GLY A 33 14.07 13.30 -4.00
N GLN A 34 14.43 13.59 -2.74
CA GLN A 34 15.40 12.77 -2.01
C GLN A 34 14.87 11.33 -1.90
N ARG A 35 15.66 10.37 -2.40
CA ARG A 35 15.27 8.96 -2.49
C ARG A 35 15.73 8.19 -1.25
N TYR A 36 15.11 7.05 -0.98
CA TYR A 36 15.49 6.11 0.09
C TYR A 36 15.37 6.65 1.52
N LEU A 37 14.57 7.69 1.75
CA LEU A 37 14.27 8.15 3.10
C LEU A 37 13.63 7.02 3.92
N GLY A 38 14.12 6.76 5.13
CA GLY A 38 13.67 5.65 5.98
C GLY A 38 13.93 4.23 5.42
N CYS A 39 14.75 4.11 4.37
CA CYS A 39 15.07 2.81 3.77
C CYS A 39 15.90 1.96 4.73
N GLY A 40 15.52 0.70 4.92
CA GLY A 40 16.20 -0.25 5.80
C GLY A 40 16.11 0.06 7.29
N TRP A 41 15.29 1.03 7.68
CA TRP A 41 15.06 1.36 9.09
C TRP A 41 14.46 0.19 9.85
N LYS A 42 15.11 -0.16 10.97
CA LYS A 42 14.67 -1.18 11.93
C LYS A 42 14.48 -0.54 13.29
N ASN A 43 13.43 0.24 13.43
CA ASN A 43 13.15 1.02 14.63
C ASN A 43 11.65 1.35 14.70
N SER A 44 11.23 1.97 15.81
CA SER A 44 9.85 2.42 16.04
C SER A 44 9.70 3.94 15.94
N LYS A 45 10.63 4.64 15.25
CA LYS A 45 10.60 6.09 15.16
C LYS A 45 9.49 6.58 14.24
N THR A 46 9.03 7.79 14.49
CA THR A 46 8.15 8.54 13.59
C THR A 46 8.98 9.47 12.71
N LEU A 47 8.84 9.34 11.39
CA LEU A 47 9.46 10.23 10.41
C LEU A 47 8.37 11.02 9.69
N ILE A 48 8.31 12.32 9.96
CA ILE A 48 7.40 13.26 9.33
C ILE A 48 8.13 13.94 8.17
N LEU A 49 7.57 13.87 6.98
CA LEU A 49 8.17 14.41 5.76
C LEU A 49 7.24 15.44 5.12
N ARG A 50 7.76 16.58 4.70
CA ARG A 50 6.97 17.62 4.00
C ARG A 50 7.54 17.92 2.62
N GLY A 51 6.75 17.65 1.58
CA GLY A 51 7.12 17.86 0.19
C GLY A 51 6.99 16.58 -0.64
N THR A 52 7.86 16.38 -1.62
CA THR A 52 7.85 15.18 -2.48
C THR A 52 8.98 14.23 -2.09
N ALA A 53 8.64 13.02 -1.67
CA ALA A 53 9.64 11.97 -1.43
C ALA A 53 10.03 11.30 -2.75
N GLY A 54 11.33 11.11 -2.94
CA GLY A 54 11.85 10.35 -4.07
C GLY A 54 11.58 8.86 -3.96
N ASN A 55 12.10 8.10 -4.91
CA ASN A 55 11.86 6.67 -5.02
C ASN A 55 12.25 5.90 -3.76
N ASN A 56 11.54 4.80 -3.51
CA ASN A 56 11.81 3.83 -2.45
C ASN A 56 11.78 4.42 -1.02
N LEU A 57 10.88 5.37 -0.77
CA LEU A 57 10.53 5.78 0.60
C LEU A 57 10.15 4.56 1.45
N GLY A 58 10.82 4.36 2.58
CA GLY A 58 10.53 3.26 3.50
C GLY A 58 10.77 1.86 2.92
N ALA A 59 11.58 1.73 1.86
CA ALA A 59 11.89 0.42 1.32
C ALA A 59 12.67 -0.43 2.34
N PHE A 60 12.39 -1.73 2.43
CA PHE A 60 12.98 -2.67 3.40
C PHE A 60 12.82 -2.26 4.87
N ALA A 61 11.91 -1.34 5.18
CA ALA A 61 11.67 -0.91 6.54
C ALA A 61 10.96 -1.99 7.37
N GLU A 62 11.30 -2.01 8.67
CA GLU A 62 10.73 -2.91 9.67
C GLU A 62 10.44 -2.12 10.94
N GLY A 63 9.19 -1.70 11.09
CA GLY A 63 8.66 -1.05 12.29
C GLY A 63 8.38 0.46 12.25
N PRO A 64 9.01 1.31 11.42
CA PRO A 64 8.86 2.76 11.60
C PRO A 64 7.45 3.23 11.23
N HIS A 65 7.09 4.41 11.74
CA HIS A 65 5.90 5.15 11.33
C HIS A 65 6.32 6.34 10.46
N ILE A 66 6.01 6.31 9.17
CA ILE A 66 6.41 7.36 8.22
C ILE A 66 5.17 8.11 7.77
N VAL A 67 5.13 9.43 7.95
CA VAL A 67 4.04 10.29 7.50
C VAL A 67 4.57 11.27 6.47
N LEU A 68 4.05 11.20 5.24
CA LEU A 68 4.40 12.10 4.15
C LEU A 68 3.27 13.09 3.86
N TYR A 69 3.49 14.34 4.20
CA TYR A 69 2.66 15.47 3.78
C TYR A 69 3.07 15.91 2.37
N GLY A 70 2.64 15.12 1.38
CA GLY A 70 2.84 15.37 -0.05
C GLY A 70 2.86 14.07 -0.86
N ASN A 71 3.62 14.05 -1.95
CA ASN A 71 3.61 12.95 -2.92
C ASN A 71 4.83 12.05 -2.79
N GLY A 72 4.64 10.74 -2.98
CA GLY A 72 5.73 9.78 -3.12
C GLY A 72 5.97 9.43 -4.60
N GLN A 73 7.22 9.24 -5.00
CA GLN A 73 7.56 8.67 -6.31
C GLN A 73 7.43 7.13 -6.29
N GLU A 74 8.16 6.41 -7.14
CA GLU A 74 7.99 4.96 -7.30
C GLU A 74 8.52 4.17 -6.10
N GLY A 75 7.88 3.04 -5.81
CA GLY A 75 8.41 2.04 -4.87
C GLY A 75 8.28 2.38 -3.39
N VAL A 76 7.37 3.28 -3.02
CA VAL A 76 7.03 3.54 -1.60
C VAL A 76 6.70 2.21 -0.91
N GLY A 77 7.32 1.92 0.23
CA GLY A 77 7.08 0.68 1.00
C GLY A 77 7.57 -0.60 0.32
N ASN A 78 8.45 -0.50 -0.68
CA ASN A 78 9.02 -1.66 -1.36
C ASN A 78 9.68 -2.63 -0.35
N THR A 79 9.21 -3.87 -0.30
CA THR A 79 9.72 -4.95 0.56
C THR A 79 9.67 -4.61 2.06
N MET A 80 8.82 -3.67 2.45
CA MET A 80 8.54 -3.35 3.85
C MET A 80 7.95 -4.59 4.55
N SER A 81 8.42 -4.89 5.76
CA SER A 81 8.02 -6.08 6.53
C SER A 81 7.12 -5.75 7.71
N GLU A 82 7.24 -4.57 8.31
CA GLU A 82 6.47 -4.10 9.48
C GLU A 82 6.46 -2.57 9.51
N GLY A 83 5.57 -1.98 10.33
CA GLY A 83 5.44 -0.52 10.49
C GLY A 83 4.25 0.06 9.73
N GLN A 84 4.24 1.38 9.57
CA GLN A 84 3.17 2.13 8.90
C GLN A 84 3.75 3.24 8.02
N ILE A 85 3.22 3.39 6.80
CA ILE A 85 3.50 4.53 5.93
C ILE A 85 2.17 5.20 5.54
N VAL A 86 2.04 6.50 5.83
CA VAL A 86 0.85 7.30 5.56
C VAL A 86 1.21 8.42 4.59
N ILE A 87 0.57 8.45 3.42
CA ILE A 87 0.84 9.40 2.33
C ILE A 87 -0.39 10.30 2.15
N HIS A 88 -0.24 11.60 2.42
CA HIS A 88 -1.33 12.58 2.28
C HIS A 88 -1.58 13.05 0.84
N GLY A 89 -0.75 12.64 -0.13
CA GLY A 89 -0.95 12.88 -1.56
C GLY A 89 -1.07 11.58 -2.34
N ARG A 90 -0.46 11.55 -3.53
CA ARG A 90 -0.42 10.38 -4.43
C ARG A 90 0.94 9.67 -4.41
N VAL A 91 0.96 8.43 -4.88
CA VAL A 91 2.20 7.66 -5.09
C VAL A 91 2.39 7.27 -6.56
N GLY A 92 3.65 7.12 -6.97
CA GLY A 92 4.01 6.60 -8.29
C GLY A 92 3.77 5.10 -8.43
N ASP A 93 4.47 4.51 -9.40
CA ASP A 93 4.37 3.09 -9.71
C ASP A 93 4.95 2.20 -8.60
N ILE A 94 4.55 0.93 -8.60
CA ILE A 94 5.12 -0.16 -7.81
C ILE A 94 5.16 0.11 -6.28
N ALA A 95 4.29 0.98 -5.77
CA ALA A 95 4.12 1.16 -4.33
C ALA A 95 3.70 -0.19 -3.69
N GLY A 96 4.32 -0.55 -2.56
CA GLY A 96 4.13 -1.85 -1.91
C GLY A 96 4.74 -3.03 -2.66
N TYR A 97 5.67 -2.82 -3.60
CA TYR A 97 6.35 -3.91 -4.32
C TYR A 97 6.96 -4.90 -3.34
N GLY A 98 6.53 -6.16 -3.36
CA GLY A 98 7.12 -7.22 -2.54
C GLY A 98 6.89 -7.04 -1.03
N MET A 99 6.00 -6.15 -0.62
CA MET A 99 5.65 -5.89 0.79
C MET A 99 5.23 -7.19 1.49
N ARG A 100 5.69 -7.38 2.72
CA ARG A 100 5.50 -8.62 3.51
C ARG A 100 4.68 -8.42 4.78
N GLY A 101 4.57 -7.20 5.27
CA GLY A 101 3.76 -6.82 6.42
C GLY A 101 3.76 -5.31 6.61
N GLY A 102 3.09 -4.83 7.67
CA GLY A 102 2.86 -3.40 7.90
C GLY A 102 1.66 -2.86 7.10
N GLY A 103 1.45 -1.55 7.20
CA GLY A 103 0.38 -0.84 6.50
C GLY A 103 0.89 0.31 5.63
N LEU A 104 0.30 0.47 4.45
CA LEU A 104 0.54 1.58 3.54
C LEU A 104 -0.81 2.25 3.21
N TYR A 105 -0.97 3.48 3.68
CA TYR A 105 -2.20 4.27 3.54
C TYR A 105 -1.94 5.46 2.63
N ILE A 106 -2.68 5.55 1.52
CA ILE A 106 -2.47 6.57 0.47
C ILE A 106 -3.76 7.35 0.30
N LYS A 107 -3.73 8.66 0.55
CA LYS A 107 -4.92 9.51 0.50
C LYS A 107 -5.52 9.59 -0.90
N GLU A 108 -4.68 9.81 -1.91
CA GLU A 108 -5.10 10.02 -3.29
C GLU A 108 -4.86 8.77 -4.15
N ASN A 109 -4.25 8.93 -5.33
CA ASN A 109 -4.08 7.88 -6.33
C ASN A 109 -2.75 7.12 -6.17
N ALA A 110 -2.70 5.92 -6.73
CA ALA A 110 -1.50 5.12 -6.92
C ALA A 110 -1.27 4.83 -8.41
N GLY A 111 0.00 4.70 -8.80
CA GLY A 111 0.42 4.38 -10.16
C GLY A 111 0.16 2.93 -10.58
N TYR A 112 0.91 2.48 -11.58
CA TYR A 112 0.86 1.11 -12.10
C TYR A 112 1.43 0.11 -11.09
N ARG A 113 0.95 -1.14 -11.15
CA ARG A 113 1.51 -2.27 -10.39
C ARG A 113 1.54 -2.07 -8.87
N LEU A 114 0.54 -1.38 -8.33
CA LEU A 114 0.33 -1.28 -6.88
C LEU A 114 0.34 -2.69 -6.26
N GLY A 115 1.19 -2.90 -5.25
CA GLY A 115 1.30 -4.16 -4.51
C GLY A 115 1.75 -5.36 -5.35
N ILE A 116 2.48 -5.15 -6.45
CA ILE A 116 3.04 -6.26 -7.22
C ILE A 116 3.89 -7.17 -6.32
N HIS A 117 3.70 -8.48 -6.40
CA HIS A 117 4.38 -9.48 -5.54
C HIS A 117 4.19 -9.28 -4.03
N MET A 118 3.20 -8.49 -3.58
CA MET A 118 2.84 -8.42 -2.16
C MET A 118 2.50 -9.81 -1.64
N LYS A 119 3.04 -10.20 -0.48
CA LYS A 119 2.94 -11.58 0.02
C LYS A 119 2.78 -11.62 1.53
N ALA A 120 1.92 -12.48 2.01
CA ALA A 120 1.83 -12.75 3.45
C ALA A 120 2.78 -13.89 3.83
N TYR A 121 3.24 -13.89 5.08
CA TYR A 121 4.01 -15.01 5.63
C TYR A 121 3.73 -15.15 7.12
N LEU A 122 3.18 -16.31 7.51
CA LEU A 122 2.76 -16.61 8.88
C LEU A 122 1.82 -15.51 9.42
N ASP A 123 2.26 -14.80 10.45
CA ASP A 123 1.58 -13.71 11.14
C ASP A 123 1.69 -12.37 10.39
N LYS A 124 2.63 -12.23 9.44
CA LYS A 124 2.80 -10.99 8.68
C LYS A 124 1.78 -10.89 7.54
N GLN A 125 0.87 -9.93 7.69
CA GLN A 125 -0.19 -9.63 6.74
C GLN A 125 -0.04 -8.18 6.25
N PRO A 126 0.49 -7.94 5.05
CA PRO A 126 0.64 -6.59 4.52
C PRO A 126 -0.72 -6.01 4.12
N VAL A 127 -0.89 -4.72 4.34
CA VAL A 127 -2.11 -3.99 4.03
C VAL A 127 -1.79 -2.75 3.21
N ILE A 128 -2.52 -2.54 2.12
CA ILE A 128 -2.45 -1.32 1.31
C ILE A 128 -3.87 -0.76 1.19
N VAL A 129 -4.07 0.52 1.54
CA VAL A 129 -5.34 1.24 1.37
C VAL A 129 -5.11 2.48 0.53
N VAL A 130 -5.85 2.62 -0.57
CA VAL A 130 -5.78 3.76 -1.49
C VAL A 130 -7.14 4.46 -1.54
N GLY A 131 -7.14 5.75 -1.25
CA GLY A 131 -8.34 6.58 -1.27
C GLY A 131 -8.91 6.85 -2.65
N GLY A 132 -8.03 7.06 -3.62
CA GLY A 132 -8.38 7.32 -5.00
C GLY A 132 -8.36 6.05 -5.86
N ARG A 133 -7.64 6.12 -6.98
CA ARG A 133 -7.57 5.09 -8.03
C ARG A 133 -6.19 4.44 -8.08
N ALA A 134 -6.14 3.25 -8.64
CA ALA A 134 -4.88 2.59 -8.99
C ALA A 134 -4.75 2.41 -10.50
N GLY A 135 -3.52 2.46 -11.00
CA GLY A 135 -3.22 2.15 -12.40
C GLY A 135 -3.47 0.69 -12.78
N ALA A 136 -3.04 0.32 -13.97
CA ALA A 136 -3.09 -1.06 -14.45
C ALA A 136 -2.24 -2.01 -13.57
N PHE A 137 -2.58 -3.30 -13.59
CA PHE A 137 -1.85 -4.37 -12.90
C PHE A 137 -1.83 -4.26 -11.36
N ALA A 138 -2.80 -3.59 -10.74
CA ALA A 138 -2.93 -3.58 -9.28
C ALA A 138 -3.07 -5.03 -8.75
N GLY A 139 -2.23 -5.41 -7.79
CA GLY A 139 -2.18 -6.75 -7.20
C GLY A 139 -1.59 -7.83 -8.11
N GLU A 140 -0.81 -7.47 -9.13
CA GLU A 140 -0.12 -8.43 -10.00
C GLU A 140 0.78 -9.37 -9.16
N TYR A 141 0.63 -10.68 -9.35
CA TYR A 141 1.37 -11.73 -8.61
C TYR A 141 1.26 -11.65 -7.08
N MET A 142 0.19 -11.06 -6.55
CA MET A 142 -0.07 -11.03 -5.11
C MET A 142 -0.26 -12.44 -4.55
N ALA A 143 0.42 -12.73 -3.45
CA ALA A 143 0.47 -14.03 -2.79
C ALA A 143 0.15 -13.90 -1.29
N GLY A 144 -0.78 -13.02 -0.94
CA GLY A 144 -1.25 -12.78 0.42
C GLY A 144 -1.36 -11.29 0.78
N GLY A 145 -2.03 -11.02 1.91
CA GLY A 145 -2.33 -9.68 2.39
C GLY A 145 -3.66 -9.12 1.90
N THR A 146 -3.89 -7.84 2.20
CA THR A 146 -5.15 -7.13 1.90
C THR A 146 -4.87 -5.83 1.16
N MET A 147 -5.53 -5.63 0.02
CA MET A 147 -5.47 -4.37 -0.72
C MET A 147 -6.88 -3.78 -0.81
N ILE A 148 -7.04 -2.48 -0.55
CA ILE A 148 -8.33 -1.79 -0.55
C ILE A 148 -8.21 -0.53 -1.41
N ILE A 149 -9.12 -0.35 -2.37
CA ILE A 149 -9.14 0.81 -3.28
C ILE A 149 -10.53 1.44 -3.23
N LEU A 150 -10.60 2.70 -2.79
CA LEU A 150 -11.84 3.32 -2.34
C LEU A 150 -12.50 4.23 -3.38
N GLY A 151 -11.74 4.88 -4.26
CA GLY A 151 -12.27 5.81 -5.26
C GLY A 151 -13.09 6.96 -4.67
N ILE A 152 -12.81 7.37 -3.44
CA ILE A 152 -13.52 8.46 -2.73
C ILE A 152 -13.14 9.82 -3.33
N THR A 153 -11.93 9.96 -3.86
CA THR A 153 -11.57 11.16 -4.63
C THR A 153 -12.29 11.10 -5.99
N GLU A 154 -12.97 12.18 -6.39
CA GLU A 154 -13.69 12.22 -7.67
C GLU A 154 -12.70 12.21 -8.86
N ASP A 155 -12.89 11.26 -9.77
CA ASP A 155 -12.25 11.25 -11.09
C ASP A 155 -13.13 10.44 -12.06
N SER A 156 -13.20 10.90 -13.31
CA SER A 156 -13.87 10.25 -14.44
C SER A 156 -13.30 8.88 -14.82
N GLN A 157 -12.12 8.52 -14.32
CA GLN A 157 -11.46 7.26 -14.64
C GLN A 157 -12.05 6.07 -13.87
N PRO A 158 -11.94 4.85 -14.41
CA PRO A 158 -12.22 3.62 -13.68
C PRO A 158 -11.43 3.51 -12.37
N LEU A 159 -12.00 2.81 -11.38
CA LEU A 159 -11.41 2.65 -10.05
C LEU A 159 -9.99 2.03 -10.08
N VAL A 160 -9.82 1.06 -10.97
CA VAL A 160 -8.54 0.40 -11.25
C VAL A 160 -8.31 0.38 -12.74
N GLY A 161 -7.05 0.43 -13.16
CA GLY A 161 -6.68 0.14 -14.54
C GLY A 161 -6.87 -1.34 -14.90
N PRO A 162 -6.65 -1.69 -16.18
CA PRO A 162 -6.79 -3.06 -16.66
C PRO A 162 -5.84 -4.06 -16.00
N TRP A 163 -6.20 -5.36 -16.08
CA TRP A 163 -5.47 -6.52 -15.54
C TRP A 163 -5.25 -6.52 -14.02
N CYS A 164 -6.17 -5.92 -13.27
CA CYS A 164 -6.18 -6.00 -11.80
C CYS A 164 -6.30 -7.46 -11.34
N GLY A 165 -5.40 -7.87 -10.46
CA GLY A 165 -5.33 -9.22 -9.90
C GLY A 165 -4.70 -10.28 -10.81
N THR A 166 -4.01 -9.88 -11.89
CA THR A 166 -3.37 -10.86 -12.77
C THR A 166 -2.33 -11.69 -12.03
N GLY A 167 -2.39 -13.01 -12.19
CA GLY A 167 -1.44 -13.92 -11.54
C GLY A 167 -1.53 -13.98 -10.01
N MET A 168 -2.63 -13.51 -9.40
CA MET A 168 -2.87 -13.70 -7.97
C MET A 168 -2.83 -15.18 -7.56
N TYR A 169 -2.13 -15.45 -6.46
CA TYR A 169 -1.99 -16.77 -5.83
C TYR A 169 -2.71 -16.86 -4.48
N ASP A 170 -2.73 -15.77 -3.70
CA ASP A 170 -3.43 -15.66 -2.42
C ASP A 170 -3.69 -14.18 -2.05
N GLY A 171 -4.46 -13.95 -0.98
CA GLY A 171 -4.85 -12.63 -0.49
C GLY A 171 -6.15 -12.13 -1.12
N ALA A 172 -6.51 -10.88 -0.82
CA ALA A 172 -7.74 -10.27 -1.30
C ALA A 172 -7.56 -8.79 -1.69
N ILE A 173 -8.21 -8.40 -2.79
CA ILE A 173 -8.35 -7.00 -3.22
C ILE A 173 -9.81 -6.59 -3.05
N TYR A 174 -10.07 -5.49 -2.36
CA TYR A 174 -11.39 -4.93 -2.12
C TYR A 174 -11.53 -3.62 -2.87
N LEU A 175 -12.52 -3.56 -3.75
CA LEU A 175 -12.75 -2.44 -4.65
C LEU A 175 -14.10 -1.80 -4.31
N ARG A 176 -14.11 -0.57 -3.81
CA ARG A 176 -15.34 0.13 -3.41
C ARG A 176 -16.16 0.54 -4.64
N GLY A 177 -17.41 0.09 -4.70
CA GLY A 177 -18.35 0.35 -5.78
C GLY A 177 -18.23 -0.63 -6.95
N LYS A 178 -18.73 -0.20 -8.11
CA LYS A 178 -18.75 -0.99 -9.34
C LYS A 178 -17.43 -0.86 -10.10
N VAL A 179 -16.91 -1.98 -10.57
CA VAL A 179 -15.66 -2.06 -11.34
C VAL A 179 -15.93 -2.63 -12.72
N PRO A 180 -15.32 -2.10 -13.79
CA PRO A 180 -15.47 -2.69 -15.12
C PRO A 180 -14.88 -4.11 -15.16
N GLU A 181 -15.68 -5.09 -15.52
CA GLU A 181 -15.25 -6.50 -15.50
C GLU A 181 -14.05 -6.79 -16.40
N HIS A 182 -13.94 -6.09 -17.53
CA HIS A 182 -12.81 -6.23 -18.46
C HIS A 182 -11.49 -5.70 -17.91
N HIS A 183 -11.50 -5.01 -16.75
CA HIS A 183 -10.28 -4.64 -16.04
C HIS A 183 -9.79 -5.72 -15.08
N LEU A 184 -10.61 -6.74 -14.81
CA LEU A 184 -10.31 -7.76 -13.81
C LEU A 184 -9.69 -8.99 -14.47
N ALA A 185 -8.70 -9.58 -13.81
CA ALA A 185 -8.03 -10.75 -14.34
C ALA A 185 -8.94 -11.98 -14.34
N ALA A 186 -8.86 -12.78 -15.40
CA ALA A 186 -9.70 -13.96 -15.60
C ALA A 186 -9.51 -15.05 -14.54
N ASN A 187 -8.34 -15.11 -13.87
CA ASN A 187 -8.02 -16.07 -12.82
C ASN A 187 -8.49 -15.62 -11.42
N THR A 188 -9.44 -14.68 -11.33
CA THR A 188 -9.99 -14.19 -10.07
C THR A 188 -11.47 -14.51 -9.91
N GLU A 189 -11.86 -14.85 -8.69
CA GLU A 189 -13.25 -14.90 -8.24
C GLU A 189 -13.69 -13.54 -7.73
N ARG A 190 -14.99 -13.27 -7.90
CA ARG A 190 -15.62 -11.99 -7.58
C ARG A 190 -16.76 -12.21 -6.61
N GLN A 191 -16.80 -11.42 -5.55
CA GLN A 191 -17.94 -11.37 -4.64
C GLN A 191 -18.27 -9.93 -4.28
N VAL A 192 -19.52 -9.52 -4.50
CA VAL A 192 -20.01 -8.23 -4.01
C VAL A 192 -20.37 -8.39 -2.53
N LEU A 193 -19.83 -7.49 -1.70
CA LEU A 193 -19.99 -7.44 -0.26
C LEU A 193 -20.67 -6.13 0.14
N GLN A 194 -21.58 -6.18 1.11
CA GLN A 194 -22.23 -5.00 1.67
C GLN A 194 -22.57 -5.23 3.14
N GLY A 195 -22.49 -4.16 3.92
CA GLY A 195 -22.77 -4.16 5.36
C GLY A 195 -21.63 -4.72 6.21
N ASP A 196 -21.65 -4.28 7.47
CA ASP A 196 -20.52 -4.44 8.41
C ASP A 196 -20.12 -5.90 8.63
N GLY A 197 -21.08 -6.83 8.68
CA GLY A 197 -20.79 -8.24 8.90
C GLY A 197 -19.95 -8.88 7.79
N GLN A 198 -20.14 -8.47 6.53
CA GLN A 198 -19.36 -8.97 5.40
C GLN A 198 -18.01 -8.25 5.26
N LEU A 199 -17.95 -6.99 5.70
CA LEU A 199 -16.76 -6.15 5.64
C LEU A 199 -15.90 -6.24 6.90
N ALA A 200 -16.30 -7.01 7.91
CA ALA A 200 -15.56 -7.21 9.16
C ALA A 200 -14.05 -7.47 8.97
N PRO A 201 -13.58 -8.25 7.96
CA PRO A 201 -12.15 -8.44 7.73
C PRO A 201 -11.36 -7.16 7.37
N ILE A 202 -12.03 -6.11 6.91
CA ILE A 202 -11.39 -4.85 6.48
C ILE A 202 -11.81 -3.62 7.27
N LEU A 203 -12.82 -3.71 8.15
CA LEU A 203 -13.34 -2.57 8.90
C LEU A 203 -12.26 -1.81 9.67
N ALA A 204 -11.32 -2.51 10.32
CA ALA A 204 -10.24 -1.87 11.04
C ALA A 204 -9.31 -1.05 10.12
N TYR A 205 -9.06 -1.52 8.90
CA TYR A 205 -8.24 -0.79 7.92
C TYR A 205 -8.97 0.42 7.34
N LEU A 206 -10.29 0.29 7.13
CA LEU A 206 -11.13 1.41 6.72
C LEU A 206 -11.20 2.49 7.80
N GLN A 207 -11.33 2.10 9.08
CA GLN A 207 -11.29 3.04 10.21
C GLN A 207 -9.93 3.73 10.29
N GLN A 208 -8.82 2.99 10.19
CA GLN A 208 -7.48 3.60 10.19
C GLN A 208 -7.30 4.60 9.05
N TYR A 209 -7.76 4.26 7.84
CA TYR A 209 -7.74 5.18 6.71
C TYR A 209 -8.59 6.45 7.00
N ALA A 210 -9.79 6.28 7.55
CA ALA A 210 -10.68 7.37 7.93
C ALA A 210 -10.01 8.30 8.95
N ASP A 211 -9.37 7.73 9.97
CA ASP A 211 -8.66 8.48 11.02
C ASP A 211 -7.46 9.25 10.46
N TYR A 212 -6.63 8.64 9.61
CA TYR A 212 -5.44 9.29 9.05
C TYR A 212 -5.77 10.48 8.15
N PHE A 213 -6.89 10.42 7.42
CA PHE A 213 -7.23 11.39 6.40
C PHE A 213 -8.48 12.22 6.71
N ASN A 214 -9.05 12.05 7.91
CA ASN A 214 -10.22 12.75 8.42
C ASN A 214 -11.45 12.58 7.49
N TYR A 215 -11.74 11.33 7.13
CA TYR A 215 -12.98 10.94 6.46
C TYR A 215 -13.98 10.36 7.45
N ASP A 216 -15.26 10.39 7.10
CA ASP A 216 -16.30 9.66 7.83
C ASP A 216 -16.33 8.19 7.36
N LEU A 217 -16.20 7.24 8.28
CA LEU A 217 -16.29 5.82 7.95
C LEU A 217 -17.65 5.46 7.32
N GLU A 218 -18.75 6.08 7.75
CA GLU A 218 -20.08 5.82 7.18
C GLU A 218 -20.13 6.19 5.69
N GLU A 219 -19.43 7.27 5.30
CA GLU A 219 -19.31 7.68 3.89
C GLU A 219 -18.53 6.63 3.08
N ILE A 220 -17.45 6.08 3.66
CA ILE A 220 -16.68 5.00 3.04
C ILE A 220 -17.55 3.74 2.88
N LEU A 221 -18.39 3.41 3.84
CA LEU A 221 -19.21 2.20 3.83
C LEU A 221 -20.50 2.32 3.01
N ARG A 222 -20.84 3.52 2.51
CA ARG A 222 -22.08 3.78 1.77
C ARG A 222 -22.22 2.94 0.49
N GLU A 223 -21.11 2.65 -0.16
CA GLU A 223 -21.08 1.85 -1.39
C GLU A 223 -20.70 0.40 -1.08
N PRO A 224 -21.23 -0.59 -1.82
CA PRO A 224 -20.80 -1.99 -1.70
C PRO A 224 -19.34 -2.15 -2.14
N PHE A 225 -18.70 -3.25 -1.77
CA PHE A 225 -17.33 -3.58 -2.19
C PHE A 225 -17.33 -4.81 -3.09
N THR A 226 -16.62 -4.77 -4.21
CA THR A 226 -16.25 -5.95 -4.98
C THR A 226 -14.98 -6.54 -4.41
N ARG A 227 -15.06 -7.72 -3.79
CA ARG A 227 -13.90 -8.49 -3.35
C ARG A 227 -13.41 -9.40 -4.48
N LEU A 228 -12.10 -9.34 -4.72
CA LEU A 228 -11.37 -10.22 -5.63
C LEU A 228 -10.45 -11.14 -4.86
N THR A 229 -10.49 -12.43 -5.20
CA THR A 229 -9.61 -13.48 -4.68
C THR A 229 -9.13 -14.36 -5.83
N PRO A 230 -8.03 -15.12 -5.68
CA PRO A 230 -7.66 -16.12 -6.68
C PRO A 230 -8.78 -17.15 -6.86
N ALA A 231 -9.06 -17.55 -8.10
CA ALA A 231 -10.07 -18.58 -8.40
C ALA A 231 -9.60 -20.00 -8.05
N ASP A 232 -8.29 -20.26 -8.10
CA ASP A 232 -7.73 -21.55 -7.73
C ASP A 232 -6.60 -21.37 -6.70
N LYS A 233 -6.83 -21.84 -5.48
CA LYS A 233 -5.87 -21.80 -4.38
C LYS A 233 -4.75 -22.84 -4.51
N ARG A 234 -4.84 -23.77 -5.47
CA ARG A 234 -3.88 -24.87 -5.71
C ARG A 234 -3.49 -24.99 -7.18
N LEU A 235 -3.24 -23.86 -7.84
CA LEU A 235 -2.75 -23.76 -9.23
C LEU A 235 -1.63 -24.75 -9.58
N TYR A 236 -0.78 -25.12 -8.62
CA TYR A 236 0.37 -26.01 -8.82
C TYR A 236 0.34 -27.31 -8.02
N GLY A 237 -0.78 -27.64 -7.36
CA GLY A 237 -0.88 -28.84 -6.52
C GLY A 237 -0.43 -30.09 -7.27
N HIS A 238 -0.91 -30.25 -8.50
CA HIS A 238 -0.62 -31.40 -9.36
C HIS A 238 0.84 -31.50 -9.84
N MET A 239 1.61 -30.41 -9.85
CA MET A 239 3.03 -30.45 -10.25
C MET A 239 3.95 -30.93 -9.13
N TYR A 240 3.57 -30.72 -7.87
CA TYR A 240 4.41 -31.03 -6.71
C TYR A 240 3.94 -32.25 -5.90
N THR A 241 2.69 -32.71 -6.07
CA THR A 241 2.17 -33.89 -5.37
C THR A 241 2.28 -35.19 -6.18
N GLY A 242 2.99 -35.19 -7.32
CA GLY A 242 3.13 -36.34 -8.23
C GLY A 242 4.23 -37.35 -7.89
N PHE A 243 4.93 -37.22 -6.76
CA PHE A 243 6.07 -38.09 -6.41
C PHE A 243 5.74 -39.21 -5.40
N VAL A 244 4.46 -39.51 -5.17
CA VAL A 244 4.05 -40.64 -4.31
C VAL A 244 3.63 -41.80 -5.20
N GLY A 245 4.62 -42.58 -5.65
CA GLY A 245 4.45 -43.90 -6.26
C GLY A 245 4.80 -45.00 -5.29
#